data_AF-A0A6I1K7K6-F1
#
_entry.id   AF-A0A6I1K7K6-F1
#
_cell.length_a   1.000
_cell.length_b   1.000
_cell.length_c   1.000
_cell.angle_alpha   90.00
_cell.angle_beta   90.00
_cell.angle_gamma   90.00
#
_symmetry.space_group_name_H-M   'P 1'
#
loop_
_entity.id
_entity.type
_entity.pdbx_description
1 polymer ?
#
loop_
_entity_poly.entity_id
_entity_poly.type
_entity_poly.pdbx_seq_one_letter_code
_entity_poly.pdbx_strand_id
1 'polypeptide(L)'
;MRVLVAGLFHETHTFLEGTTGLADFEVRLGDELLACAGDASPLGGVLEAAKGFGWTMLPTADFRASPSATVKDEVVETFWREFRQRAEPELERGVDGIFLVLHGAMASESLPDVEGELLARLRALPGAGRVPVFGVFDLHANFSPAMAQHTNCLIAYRNNPHTDGRESAVRAATLLQRCLTTGEVPRMVFEPTPIVWPPTGTGTASEPMRGLEALARQVEPRRLGRSLAPPVVRPFGPPASSPVSPSPTRRTRASVSSCPPPAARRRRVPRSQNFPRLLFAPRNSATSPSRRWTKCW
;
A
#
# COMPACT_ATOMS: atom_id res chain seq x y z
N MET A 1 7.54 -15.31 21.04
CA MET A 1 6.75 -15.40 19.80
C MET A 1 7.69 -15.44 18.62
N ARG A 2 7.39 -16.22 17.58
CA ARG A 2 8.20 -16.39 16.36
C ARG A 2 7.57 -15.58 15.22
N VAL A 3 8.30 -14.62 14.67
CA VAL A 3 7.78 -13.69 13.67
C VAL A 3 8.65 -13.71 12.43
N LEU A 4 8.06 -14.07 11.28
CA LEU A 4 8.71 -13.94 9.98
C LEU A 4 8.86 -12.47 9.60
N VAL A 5 10.00 -12.09 9.03
CA VAL A 5 10.23 -10.73 8.52
C VAL A 5 10.79 -10.75 7.11
N ALA A 6 10.24 -9.88 6.26
CA ALA A 6 10.66 -9.68 4.88
C ALA A 6 10.50 -8.22 4.47
N GLY A 7 11.21 -7.81 3.41
CA GLY A 7 11.03 -6.49 2.82
C GLY A 7 11.14 -6.49 1.29
N LEU A 8 10.29 -5.68 0.66
CA LEU A 8 10.35 -5.43 -0.77
C LEU A 8 10.03 -3.96 -1.01
N PHE A 9 11.03 -3.20 -1.42
CA PHE A 9 10.96 -1.74 -1.40
C PHE A 9 11.48 -1.13 -2.70
N HIS A 10 10.56 -0.66 -3.53
CA HIS A 10 10.85 0.11 -4.73
C HIS A 10 9.60 0.87 -5.16
N GLU A 11 9.81 2.06 -5.72
CA GLU A 11 8.77 2.85 -6.35
C GLU A 11 8.95 2.83 -7.87
N THR A 12 7.92 2.41 -8.60
CA THR A 12 7.98 2.33 -10.06
C THR A 12 7.37 3.56 -10.73
N HIS A 13 8.12 4.12 -11.67
CA HIS A 13 7.66 5.13 -12.61
C HIS A 13 7.55 4.54 -14.03
N THR A 14 6.35 4.07 -14.41
CA THR A 14 6.14 3.31 -15.66
C THR A 14 6.26 4.13 -16.95
N PHE A 15 6.51 5.44 -16.87
CA PHE A 15 6.78 6.31 -18.02
C PHE A 15 8.27 6.58 -18.23
N LEU A 16 9.14 6.11 -17.33
CA LEU A 16 10.57 6.12 -17.61
C LEU A 16 10.87 5.02 -18.63
N GLU A 17 11.80 5.31 -19.52
CA GLU A 17 12.35 4.29 -20.42
C GLU A 17 13.26 3.33 -19.65
N GLY A 18 13.42 2.12 -20.19
CA GLY A 18 14.25 1.08 -19.59
C GLY A 18 13.52 0.24 -18.54
N THR A 19 14.31 -0.49 -17.75
CA THR A 19 13.82 -1.42 -16.73
C THR A 19 14.76 -1.44 -15.53
N THR A 20 14.23 -1.63 -14.33
CA THR A 20 15.01 -1.87 -13.12
C THR A 20 15.22 -3.38 -12.95
N GLY A 21 16.47 -3.82 -13.03
CA GLY A 21 16.86 -5.23 -12.93
C GLY A 21 17.45 -5.58 -11.57
N LEU A 22 17.80 -6.86 -11.38
CA LEU A 22 18.29 -7.36 -10.09
C LEU A 22 19.56 -6.65 -9.60
N ALA A 23 20.44 -6.22 -10.53
CA ALA A 23 21.66 -5.49 -10.20
C ALA A 23 21.43 -4.10 -9.58
N ASP A 24 20.21 -3.55 -9.72
CA ASP A 24 19.83 -2.26 -9.13
C ASP A 24 19.31 -2.41 -7.68
N PHE A 25 19.14 -3.65 -7.22
CA PHE A 25 18.63 -3.95 -5.88
C PHE A 25 19.78 -4.26 -4.91
N GLU A 26 19.74 -3.60 -3.76
CA GLU A 26 20.43 -4.10 -2.57
C GLU A 26 19.63 -5.28 -2.01
N VAL A 27 20.28 -6.44 -1.93
CA VAL A 27 19.67 -7.69 -1.48
C VAL A 27 20.31 -8.10 -0.16
N ARG A 28 19.47 -8.33 0.85
CA ARG A 28 19.84 -8.97 2.12
C ARG A 28 19.05 -10.26 2.27
N LEU A 29 19.71 -11.34 2.68
CA LEU A 29 19.12 -12.66 2.84
C LEU A 29 19.36 -13.23 4.24
N GLY A 30 18.33 -13.86 4.82
CA GLY A 30 18.40 -14.47 6.14
C GLY A 30 18.94 -13.49 7.19
N ASP A 31 19.92 -13.90 7.98
CA ASP A 31 20.44 -13.11 9.10
C ASP A 31 21.06 -11.76 8.68
N GLU A 32 21.35 -11.53 7.39
CA GLU A 32 21.78 -10.22 6.88
C GLU A 32 20.74 -9.12 7.13
N LEU A 33 19.44 -9.46 7.18
CA LEU A 33 18.39 -8.51 7.54
C LEU A 33 18.57 -7.95 8.96
N LEU A 34 19.19 -8.71 9.86
CA LEU A 34 19.38 -8.32 11.26
C LEU A 34 20.42 -7.22 11.42
N ALA A 35 21.25 -6.97 10.39
CA ALA A 35 22.24 -5.89 10.38
C ALA A 35 21.61 -4.49 10.43
N CYS A 36 20.31 -4.36 10.10
CA CYS A 36 19.55 -3.12 10.24
C CYS A 36 19.21 -2.76 11.70
N ALA A 37 19.51 -3.63 12.67
CA ALA A 37 19.23 -3.33 14.08
C ALA A 37 19.93 -2.03 14.54
N GLY A 38 19.13 -1.07 15.01
CA GLY A 38 19.61 0.23 15.49
C GLY A 38 19.69 1.33 14.43
N ASP A 39 19.37 1.04 13.16
CA ASP A 39 19.25 2.08 12.13
C ASP A 39 17.87 2.79 12.15
N ALA A 40 17.74 3.83 11.33
CA ALA A 40 16.50 4.61 11.20
C ALA A 40 15.50 4.02 10.18
N SER A 41 15.77 2.83 9.63
CA SER A 41 14.91 2.19 8.66
C SER A 41 13.68 1.55 9.33
N PRO A 42 12.62 1.24 8.55
CA PRO A 42 11.51 0.46 9.08
C PRO A 42 11.93 -0.95 9.52
N LEU A 43 12.94 -1.54 8.88
CA LEU A 43 13.47 -2.84 9.29
C LEU A 43 14.16 -2.73 10.67
N GLY A 44 14.96 -1.68 10.89
CA GLY A 44 15.51 -1.37 12.21
C GLY A 44 14.44 -1.17 13.27
N GLY A 45 13.34 -0.49 12.92
CA GLY A 45 12.21 -0.26 13.82
C GLY A 45 11.47 -1.53 14.25
N VAL A 46 11.22 -2.49 13.34
CA VAL A 46 10.62 -3.78 13.74
C VAL A 46 11.60 -4.62 14.57
N LEU A 47 12.90 -4.59 14.28
CA LEU A 47 13.92 -5.30 15.08
C LEU A 47 14.04 -4.72 16.50
N GLU A 48 13.95 -3.40 16.65
CA GLU A 48 13.88 -2.73 17.95
C GLU A 48 12.66 -3.20 18.76
N ALA A 49 11.48 -3.17 18.14
CA ALA A 49 10.24 -3.61 18.79
C ALA A 49 10.30 -5.10 19.16
N ALA A 50 10.81 -5.94 18.26
CA ALA A 50 10.99 -7.37 18.47
C ALA A 50 11.86 -7.67 19.70
N LYS A 51 12.97 -6.94 19.87
CA LYS A 51 13.82 -7.05 21.06
C LYS A 51 13.05 -6.67 22.33
N GLY A 52 12.27 -5.60 22.29
CA GLY A 52 11.44 -5.15 23.42
C GLY A 52 10.35 -6.15 23.80
N PHE A 53 9.76 -6.86 22.83
CA PHE A 53 8.71 -7.85 23.06
C PHE A 53 9.21 -9.29 23.28
N GLY A 54 10.53 -9.53 23.18
CA GLY A 54 11.09 -10.88 23.27
C GLY A 54 10.69 -11.79 22.10
N TRP A 55 10.57 -11.23 20.89
CA TRP A 55 10.30 -12.00 19.69
C TRP A 55 11.57 -12.68 19.18
N THR A 56 11.39 -13.89 18.68
CA THR A 56 12.35 -14.56 17.81
C THR A 56 12.04 -14.14 16.38
N MET A 57 12.92 -13.32 15.79
CA MET A 57 12.80 -12.91 14.40
C MET A 57 13.30 -14.01 13.47
N LEU A 58 12.51 -14.29 12.44
CA LEU A 58 12.80 -15.29 11.41
C LEU A 58 12.98 -14.55 10.09
N PRO A 59 14.21 -14.08 9.79
CA PRO A 59 14.45 -13.25 8.62
C PRO A 59 14.44 -14.08 7.32
N THR A 60 13.89 -13.48 6.25
CA THR A 60 13.74 -14.13 4.95
C THR A 60 14.56 -13.41 3.87
N ALA A 61 13.97 -12.44 3.16
CA ALA A 61 14.61 -11.66 2.13
C ALA A 61 14.19 -10.18 2.26
N ASP A 62 15.13 -9.27 2.01
CA ASP A 62 14.90 -7.82 1.91
C ASP A 62 15.54 -7.31 0.64
N PHE A 63 14.71 -6.84 -0.30
CA PHE A 63 15.13 -6.34 -1.62
C PHE A 63 14.77 -4.86 -1.69
N ARG A 64 15.76 -3.99 -1.89
CA ARG A 64 15.55 -2.54 -1.95
C ARG A 64 16.23 -1.89 -3.14
N ALA A 65 15.51 -1.06 -3.87
CA ALA A 65 16.06 -0.23 -4.93
C ALA A 65 15.52 1.19 -4.83
N SER A 66 16.29 2.16 -5.32
CA SER A 66 15.80 3.54 -5.46
C SER A 66 14.64 3.61 -6.48
N PRO A 67 13.76 4.62 -6.41
CA PRO A 67 12.71 4.84 -7.40
C PRO A 67 13.26 4.89 -8.83
N SER A 68 12.66 4.15 -9.76
CA SER A 68 13.13 4.05 -11.14
C SER A 68 12.06 3.47 -12.09
N ALA A 69 12.46 3.02 -13.27
CA ALA A 69 11.60 2.46 -14.31
C ALA A 69 10.91 1.14 -13.88
N THR A 70 10.11 0.57 -14.78
CA THR A 70 9.40 -0.70 -14.53
C THR A 70 10.37 -1.82 -14.14
N VAL A 71 10.02 -2.56 -13.08
CA VAL A 71 10.84 -3.66 -12.57
C VAL A 71 10.76 -4.86 -13.50
N LYS A 72 11.88 -5.53 -13.75
CA LYS A 72 11.86 -6.80 -14.49
C LYS A 72 11.19 -7.90 -13.67
N ASP A 73 10.41 -8.76 -14.32
CA ASP A 73 9.74 -9.88 -13.63
C ASP A 73 10.73 -10.80 -12.89
N GLU A 74 11.96 -10.90 -13.40
CA GLU A 74 13.05 -11.68 -12.77
C GLU A 74 13.33 -11.26 -11.32
N VAL A 75 13.14 -9.99 -10.98
CA VAL A 75 13.38 -9.47 -9.62
C VAL A 75 12.30 -9.99 -8.67
N VAL A 76 11.04 -9.92 -9.09
CA VAL A 76 9.89 -10.37 -8.30
C VAL A 76 9.98 -11.87 -8.05
N GLU A 77 10.27 -12.64 -9.10
CA GLU A 77 10.40 -14.10 -8.97
C GLU A 77 11.63 -14.52 -8.17
N THR A 78 12.72 -13.75 -8.25
CA THR A 78 13.91 -13.99 -7.42
C THR A 78 13.61 -13.70 -5.95
N PHE A 79 13.01 -12.55 -5.62
CA PHE A 79 12.57 -12.24 -4.27
C PHE A 79 11.65 -13.33 -3.72
N TRP A 80 10.66 -13.75 -4.51
CA TRP A 80 9.69 -14.77 -4.10
C TRP A 80 10.35 -16.12 -3.83
N ARG A 81 11.29 -16.56 -4.66
CA ARG A 81 12.07 -17.78 -4.44
C ARG A 81 12.86 -17.70 -3.13
N GLU A 82 13.60 -16.61 -2.92
CA GLU A 82 14.44 -16.43 -1.72
C GLU A 82 13.60 -16.33 -0.45
N PHE A 83 12.44 -15.68 -0.52
CA PHE A 83 11.45 -15.63 0.55
C PHE A 83 10.95 -17.04 0.90
N ARG A 84 10.43 -17.79 -0.08
CA ARG A 84 9.84 -19.12 0.14
C ARG A 84 10.84 -20.10 0.73
N GLN A 85 12.05 -20.15 0.18
CA GLN A 85 13.10 -21.06 0.63
C GLN A 85 13.38 -20.92 2.14
N ARG A 86 13.22 -19.72 2.70
CA ARG A 86 13.44 -19.43 4.13
C ARG A 86 12.15 -19.50 4.94
N ALA A 87 11.02 -19.09 4.36
CA ALA A 87 9.74 -19.04 5.05
C ALA A 87 9.09 -20.42 5.23
N GLU A 88 9.13 -21.30 4.22
CA GLU A 88 8.40 -22.58 4.23
C GLU A 88 8.79 -23.50 5.41
N PRO A 89 10.09 -23.75 5.70
CA PRO A 89 10.45 -24.58 6.85
C PRO A 89 9.99 -23.99 8.19
N GLU A 90 9.97 -22.67 8.30
CA GLU A 90 9.55 -21.98 9.51
C GLU A 90 8.03 -22.01 9.69
N LEU A 91 7.29 -21.85 8.58
CA LEU A 91 5.83 -21.99 8.53
C LEU A 91 5.39 -23.41 8.92
N GLU A 92 6.09 -24.44 8.45
CA GLU A 92 5.84 -25.84 8.84
C GLU A 92 6.07 -26.07 10.34
N ARG A 93 7.10 -25.44 10.90
CA ARG A 93 7.40 -25.46 12.34
C ARG A 93 6.44 -24.57 13.16
N GLY A 94 5.55 -23.82 12.52
CA GLY A 94 4.61 -22.89 13.14
C GLY A 94 5.22 -21.52 13.45
N VAL A 95 4.58 -20.45 12.99
CA VAL A 95 4.95 -19.06 13.27
C VAL A 95 3.75 -18.33 13.88
N ASP A 96 4.03 -17.35 14.74
CA ASP A 96 2.98 -16.58 15.41
C ASP A 96 2.51 -15.40 14.55
N GLY A 97 3.41 -14.81 13.75
CA GLY A 97 3.10 -13.65 12.92
C GLY A 97 4.05 -13.46 11.74
N ILE A 98 3.65 -12.61 10.81
CA ILE A 98 4.47 -12.16 9.68
C ILE A 98 4.50 -10.63 9.69
N PHE A 99 5.68 -10.05 9.55
CA PHE A 99 5.91 -8.62 9.44
C PHE A 99 6.56 -8.26 8.11
N LEU A 100 5.93 -7.40 7.32
CA LEU A 100 6.41 -7.01 5.99
C LEU A 100 6.77 -5.52 5.95
N VAL A 101 7.93 -5.21 5.38
CA VAL A 101 8.33 -3.84 5.05
C VAL A 101 8.17 -3.64 3.55
N LEU A 102 7.08 -3.01 3.14
CA LEU A 102 6.74 -2.83 1.72
C LEU A 102 6.91 -1.37 1.30
N HIS A 103 7.10 -1.12 0.01
CA HIS A 103 6.84 0.23 -0.53
C HIS A 103 5.35 0.40 -0.80
N GLY A 104 4.75 -0.52 -1.56
CA GLY A 104 3.35 -0.50 -1.98
C GLY A 104 3.12 0.14 -3.36
N ALA A 105 4.18 0.46 -4.12
CA ALA A 105 4.07 1.07 -5.45
C ALA A 105 4.99 0.39 -6.47
N MET A 106 5.37 -0.86 -6.24
CA MET A 106 6.17 -1.61 -7.20
C MET A 106 5.26 -2.15 -8.32
N ALA A 107 5.67 -1.92 -9.56
CA ALA A 107 5.09 -2.56 -10.73
C ALA A 107 6.20 -3.24 -11.55
N SER A 108 5.94 -4.48 -11.97
CA SER A 108 6.82 -5.21 -12.87
C SER A 108 6.26 -5.24 -14.29
N GLU A 109 7.01 -5.85 -15.21
CA GLU A 109 6.63 -6.01 -16.62
C GLU A 109 5.25 -6.68 -16.77
N SER A 110 4.97 -7.72 -15.99
CA SER A 110 3.68 -8.43 -16.02
C SER A 110 2.73 -8.09 -14.87
N LEU A 111 3.22 -7.54 -13.76
CA LEU A 111 2.43 -7.31 -12.55
C LEU A 111 2.27 -5.81 -12.26
N PRO A 112 1.08 -5.23 -12.49
CA PRO A 112 0.82 -3.82 -12.15
C PRO A 112 0.66 -3.57 -10.64
N ASP A 113 0.48 -4.63 -9.86
CA ASP A 113 0.35 -4.61 -8.39
C ASP A 113 1.21 -5.76 -7.83
N VAL A 114 2.50 -5.51 -7.65
CA VAL A 114 3.45 -6.53 -7.18
C VAL A 114 3.16 -6.91 -5.73
N GLU A 115 2.93 -5.95 -4.85
CA GLU A 115 2.65 -6.21 -3.44
C GLU A 115 1.36 -7.02 -3.24
N GLY A 116 0.29 -6.71 -3.98
CA GLY A 116 -0.95 -7.48 -3.96
C GLY A 116 -0.77 -8.93 -4.41
N GLU A 117 -0.02 -9.16 -5.50
CA GLU A 117 0.31 -10.50 -5.99
C GLU A 117 1.14 -11.29 -4.96
N LEU A 118 2.20 -10.69 -4.40
CA LEU A 118 3.04 -11.34 -3.39
C LEU A 118 2.27 -11.71 -2.13
N LEU A 119 1.35 -10.84 -1.69
CA LEU A 119 0.50 -11.11 -0.54
C LEU A 119 -0.50 -12.24 -0.82
N ALA A 120 -1.03 -12.33 -2.04
CA ALA A 120 -1.88 -13.45 -2.45
C ALA A 120 -1.08 -14.77 -2.45
N ARG A 121 0.12 -14.77 -3.02
CA ARG A 121 1.03 -15.93 -3.02
C ARG A 121 1.42 -16.34 -1.59
N LEU A 122 1.72 -15.39 -0.72
CA LEU A 122 2.00 -15.62 0.70
C LEU A 122 0.84 -16.34 1.39
N ARG A 123 -0.39 -15.89 1.16
CA ARG A 123 -1.58 -16.54 1.74
C ARG A 123 -1.82 -17.96 1.25
N ALA A 124 -1.35 -18.28 0.05
CA ALA A 124 -1.45 -19.61 -0.53
C ALA A 124 -0.39 -20.59 0.02
N LEU A 125 0.66 -20.12 0.71
CA LEU A 125 1.65 -21.02 1.30
C LEU A 125 1.05 -21.88 2.42
N PRO A 126 1.39 -23.18 2.48
CA PRO A 126 1.03 -24.03 3.61
C PRO A 126 1.46 -23.40 4.95
N GLY A 127 0.55 -23.40 5.93
CA GLY A 127 0.80 -22.81 7.25
C GLY A 127 0.58 -21.29 7.34
N ALA A 128 0.64 -20.52 6.24
CA ALA A 128 0.52 -19.07 6.28
C ALA A 128 -0.93 -18.53 6.31
N GLY A 129 -1.91 -19.33 5.89
CA GLY A 129 -3.29 -18.88 5.69
C GLY A 129 -3.98 -18.29 6.92
N ARG A 130 -3.60 -18.71 8.14
CA ARG A 130 -4.19 -18.22 9.41
C ARG A 130 -3.25 -17.30 10.20
N VAL A 131 -2.01 -17.14 9.77
CA VAL A 131 -1.00 -16.34 10.50
C VAL A 131 -1.30 -14.85 10.27
N PRO A 132 -1.36 -14.02 11.32
CA PRO A 132 -1.56 -12.58 11.14
C PRO A 132 -0.41 -11.95 10.33
N VAL A 133 -0.76 -11.19 9.29
CA VAL A 133 0.20 -10.45 8.45
C VAL A 133 0.06 -8.97 8.74
N PHE A 134 1.13 -8.42 9.30
CA PHE A 134 1.27 -7.02 9.69
C PHE A 134 2.45 -6.41 8.94
N GLY A 135 2.57 -5.09 8.99
CA GLY A 135 3.70 -4.44 8.35
C GLY A 135 3.52 -2.95 8.16
N VAL A 136 4.38 -2.40 7.32
CA VAL A 136 4.37 -1.00 6.94
C VAL A 136 4.45 -0.84 5.44
N PHE A 137 4.04 0.34 4.97
CA PHE A 137 4.17 0.76 3.59
C PHE A 137 4.41 2.25 3.46
N ASP A 138 4.91 2.67 2.31
CA ASP A 138 5.15 4.07 2.00
C ASP A 138 3.82 4.82 1.78
N LEU A 139 3.75 6.10 2.16
CA LEU A 139 2.56 6.91 1.91
C LEU A 139 2.28 7.15 0.42
N HIS A 140 3.28 6.94 -0.45
CA HIS A 140 3.15 6.98 -1.91
C HIS A 140 2.66 5.66 -2.52
N ALA A 141 2.31 4.66 -1.70
CA ALA A 141 1.80 3.39 -2.19
C ALA A 141 0.56 3.52 -3.08
N ASN A 142 0.55 2.75 -4.16
CA ASN A 142 -0.64 2.40 -4.94
C ASN A 142 -1.42 1.29 -4.22
N PHE A 143 -1.86 1.57 -2.98
CA PHE A 143 -2.44 0.55 -2.11
C PHE A 143 -3.70 -0.06 -2.73
N SER A 144 -3.74 -1.39 -2.84
CA SER A 144 -4.74 -2.10 -3.63
C SER A 144 -5.78 -2.85 -2.80
N PRO A 145 -6.94 -3.22 -3.39
CA PRO A 145 -7.89 -4.13 -2.75
C PRO A 145 -7.24 -5.46 -2.35
N ALA A 146 -6.29 -5.98 -3.14
CA ALA A 146 -5.58 -7.23 -2.84
C ALA A 146 -4.72 -7.10 -1.59
N MET A 147 -4.01 -5.97 -1.44
CA MET A 147 -3.24 -5.69 -0.21
C MET A 147 -4.14 -5.69 1.03
N ALA A 148 -5.31 -5.04 0.97
CA ALA A 148 -6.27 -5.04 2.07
C ALA A 148 -6.85 -6.43 2.35
N GLN A 149 -7.16 -7.19 1.30
CA GLN A 149 -7.75 -8.53 1.43
C GLN A 149 -6.78 -9.53 2.06
N HIS A 150 -5.49 -9.43 1.73
CA HIS A 150 -4.49 -10.41 2.14
C HIS A 150 -3.69 -10.01 3.38
N THR A 151 -3.96 -8.87 4.01
CA THR A 151 -3.30 -8.44 5.26
C THR A 151 -4.27 -8.13 6.38
N ASN A 152 -3.77 -8.19 7.62
CA ASN A 152 -4.54 -7.88 8.80
C ASN A 152 -4.36 -6.41 9.22
N CYS A 153 -3.13 -5.89 9.10
CA CYS A 153 -2.82 -4.51 9.47
C CYS A 153 -1.52 -4.04 8.80
N LEU A 154 -1.64 -3.22 7.76
CA LEU A 154 -0.52 -2.48 7.20
C LEU A 154 -0.61 -1.00 7.64
N ILE A 155 0.51 -0.43 8.09
CA ILE A 155 0.59 0.95 8.56
C ILE A 155 1.37 1.80 7.55
N ALA A 156 0.72 2.83 7.01
CA ALA A 156 1.41 3.80 6.15
C ALA A 156 2.35 4.67 6.98
N TYR A 157 3.44 5.12 6.36
CA TYR A 157 4.17 6.30 6.81
C TYR A 157 3.24 7.52 6.85
N ARG A 158 3.54 8.49 7.71
CA ARG A 158 2.70 9.69 7.90
C ARG A 158 3.42 10.98 7.55
N ASN A 159 4.73 10.92 7.31
CA ASN A 159 5.54 12.09 7.00
C ASN A 159 6.06 12.07 5.56
N ASN A 160 5.92 13.21 4.87
CA ASN A 160 6.63 13.52 3.64
C ASN A 160 7.36 14.87 3.83
N PRO A 161 8.71 14.90 3.87
CA PRO A 161 9.64 13.79 3.61
C PRO A 161 9.57 12.66 4.68
N HIS A 162 9.95 11.45 4.27
CA HIS A 162 9.85 10.23 5.08
C HIS A 162 10.81 10.24 6.27
N THR A 163 10.34 10.78 7.40
CA THR A 163 11.10 10.82 8.65
C THR A 163 10.60 9.82 9.69
N ASP A 164 9.48 9.14 9.43
CA ASP A 164 8.78 8.30 10.40
C ASP A 164 8.72 6.81 10.02
N GLY A 165 9.63 6.33 9.16
CA GLY A 165 9.68 4.92 8.74
C GLY A 165 9.89 3.96 9.92
N ARG A 166 10.92 4.21 10.74
CA ARG A 166 11.20 3.44 11.98
C ARG A 166 10.00 3.47 12.94
N GLU A 167 9.45 4.65 13.18
CA GLU A 167 8.34 4.87 14.11
C GLU A 167 7.06 4.16 13.64
N SER A 168 6.81 4.16 12.33
CA SER A 168 5.71 3.40 11.70
C SER A 168 5.87 1.91 11.91
N ALA A 169 7.09 1.38 11.77
CA ALA A 169 7.35 -0.03 12.01
C ALA A 169 7.16 -0.42 13.47
N VAL A 170 7.63 0.41 14.42
CA VAL A 170 7.37 0.20 15.85
C VAL A 170 5.86 0.23 16.16
N ARG A 171 5.11 1.17 15.56
CA ARG A 171 3.64 1.22 15.69
C ARG A 171 2.97 -0.06 15.17
N ALA A 172 3.33 -0.51 13.99
CA ALA A 172 2.81 -1.75 13.40
C ALA A 172 3.15 -2.98 14.25
N ALA A 173 4.39 -3.07 14.75
CA ALA A 173 4.85 -4.17 15.58
C ALA A 173 4.12 -4.19 16.94
N THR A 174 3.83 -3.02 17.52
CA THR A 174 3.02 -2.91 18.74
C THR A 174 1.60 -3.42 18.53
N LEU A 175 0.99 -3.15 17.37
CA LEU A 175 -0.33 -3.69 17.02
C LEU A 175 -0.28 -5.21 16.80
N LEU A 176 0.78 -5.72 16.19
CA LEU A 176 0.99 -7.17 16.07
C LEU A 176 1.14 -7.80 17.47
N GLN A 177 1.94 -7.22 18.37
CA GLN A 177 2.09 -7.72 19.75
C GLN A 177 0.74 -7.80 20.47
N ARG A 178 -0.11 -6.77 20.33
CA ARG A 178 -1.46 -6.79 20.88
C ARG A 178 -2.30 -7.90 20.26
N CYS A 179 -2.29 -8.05 18.94
CA CYS A 179 -2.98 -9.13 18.22
C CYS A 179 -2.56 -10.51 18.75
N LEU A 180 -1.25 -10.75 18.93
CA LEU A 180 -0.73 -12.03 19.38
C LEU A 180 -1.02 -12.34 20.85
N THR A 181 -1.06 -11.33 21.71
CA THR A 181 -1.30 -11.50 23.15
C THR A 181 -2.78 -11.58 23.52
N THR A 182 -3.66 -10.92 22.75
CA THR A 182 -5.10 -10.87 23.04
C THR A 182 -5.93 -11.79 22.16
N GLY A 183 -5.38 -12.25 21.04
CA GLY A 183 -6.13 -12.96 20.00
C GLY A 183 -7.05 -12.06 19.17
N GLU A 184 -7.05 -10.75 19.41
CA GLU A 184 -7.82 -9.78 18.64
C GLU A 184 -7.16 -9.47 17.30
N VAL A 185 -7.67 -10.07 16.22
CA VAL A 185 -7.12 -9.90 14.87
C VAL A 185 -7.85 -8.79 14.11
N PRO A 186 -7.18 -7.66 13.76
CA PRO A 186 -7.78 -6.62 12.96
C PRO A 186 -7.98 -7.05 11.51
N ARG A 187 -8.84 -6.30 10.81
CA ARG A 187 -9.12 -6.45 9.38
C ARG A 187 -8.86 -5.12 8.68
N MET A 188 -8.20 -5.16 7.53
CA MET A 188 -8.07 -3.99 6.67
C MET A 188 -9.36 -3.76 5.88
N VAL A 189 -9.71 -2.48 5.69
CA VAL A 189 -10.81 -2.05 4.82
C VAL A 189 -10.23 -1.04 3.84
N PHE A 190 -10.51 -1.24 2.56
CA PHE A 190 -10.08 -0.38 1.48
C PHE A 190 -11.25 0.46 0.97
N GLU A 191 -11.10 1.78 1.04
CA GLU A 191 -12.06 2.77 0.53
C GLU A 191 -11.30 3.83 -0.26
N PRO A 192 -11.17 3.68 -1.59
CA PRO A 192 -10.41 4.61 -2.41
C PRO A 192 -11.18 5.91 -2.61
N THR A 193 -10.43 6.99 -2.87
CA THR A 193 -11.03 8.25 -3.34
C THR A 193 -10.77 8.42 -4.84
N PRO A 194 -11.69 9.02 -5.61
CA PRO A 194 -11.49 9.25 -7.04
C PRO A 194 -10.58 10.48 -7.29
N ILE A 195 -9.53 10.64 -6.49
CA ILE A 195 -8.60 11.77 -6.52
C ILE A 195 -7.20 11.21 -6.75
N VAL A 196 -6.51 11.80 -7.73
CA VAL A 196 -5.07 11.59 -7.95
C VAL A 196 -4.38 12.89 -7.58
N TRP A 197 -3.41 12.82 -6.67
CA TRP A 197 -2.65 13.98 -6.23
C TRP A 197 -1.40 14.11 -7.09
N PRO A 198 -1.06 15.30 -7.64
CA PRO A 198 0.24 15.49 -8.24
C PRO A 198 1.31 15.43 -7.14
N PRO A 199 2.55 15.00 -7.42
CA PRO A 199 3.59 14.95 -6.39
C PRO A 199 3.85 16.31 -5.72
N THR A 200 3.60 17.39 -6.46
CA THR A 200 3.62 18.74 -5.90
C THR A 200 2.51 18.90 -4.87
N GLY A 201 2.89 19.18 -3.63
CA GLY A 201 1.93 19.39 -2.53
C GLY A 201 1.57 18.12 -1.74
N THR A 202 2.32 17.02 -1.88
CA THR A 202 2.21 15.85 -0.97
C THR A 202 2.99 16.02 0.35
N GLY A 203 3.69 17.14 0.55
CA GLY A 203 4.45 17.42 1.77
C GLY A 203 3.53 17.60 2.98
N THR A 204 3.66 16.74 3.99
CA THR A 204 2.69 16.65 5.10
C THR A 204 2.78 17.78 6.12
N ALA A 205 3.86 18.57 6.05
CA ALA A 205 3.99 19.82 6.82
C ALA A 205 3.21 21.00 6.20
N SER A 206 2.73 20.87 4.96
CA SER A 206 2.07 21.95 4.20
C SER A 206 0.61 21.63 3.93
N GLU A 207 -0.21 22.67 3.72
CA GLU A 207 -1.57 22.47 3.22
C GLU A 207 -1.55 21.96 1.76
N PRO A 208 -2.50 21.09 1.37
CA PRO A 208 -3.63 20.61 2.17
C PRO A 208 -3.34 19.35 3.00
N MET A 209 -2.17 18.72 2.83
CA MET A 209 -1.84 17.46 3.51
C MET A 209 -1.81 17.59 5.02
N ARG A 210 -1.31 18.71 5.56
CA ARG A 210 -1.33 18.99 7.00
C ARG A 210 -2.75 18.94 7.58
N GLY A 211 -3.72 19.58 6.91
CA GLY A 211 -5.13 19.55 7.31
C GLY A 211 -5.74 18.16 7.18
N LEU A 212 -5.43 17.43 6.11
CA LEU A 212 -5.92 16.05 5.90
C LEU A 212 -5.37 15.07 6.95
N GLU A 213 -4.08 15.15 7.26
CA GLU A 213 -3.44 14.38 8.34
C GLU A 213 -4.06 14.68 9.70
N ALA A 214 -4.35 15.96 9.99
CA ALA A 214 -5.01 16.35 11.23
C ALA A 214 -6.43 15.77 11.32
N LEU A 215 -7.18 15.72 10.23
CA LEU A 215 -8.50 15.09 10.16
C LEU A 215 -8.41 13.57 10.31
N ALA A 216 -7.44 12.91 9.66
CA ALA A 216 -7.20 11.47 9.80
C ALA A 216 -6.94 11.09 11.25
N ARG A 217 -6.11 11.86 11.97
CA ARG A 217 -5.82 11.64 13.39
C ARG A 217 -7.02 11.85 14.32
N GLN A 218 -8.02 12.64 13.91
CA GLN A 218 -9.24 12.83 14.70
C GLN A 218 -10.18 11.62 14.64
N VAL A 219 -10.18 10.89 13.52
CA VAL A 219 -11.01 9.69 13.33
C VAL A 219 -10.33 8.42 13.83
N GLU A 220 -9.00 8.43 13.98
CA GLU A 220 -8.29 7.38 14.70
C GLU A 220 -8.79 7.34 16.16
N PRO A 221 -9.32 6.21 16.65
CA PRO A 221 -9.87 6.16 18.00
C PRO A 221 -8.77 6.48 19.02
N ARG A 222 -8.99 7.53 19.82
CA ARG A 222 -8.10 7.97 20.92
C ARG A 222 -7.89 6.92 22.03
N ARG A 223 -8.50 5.75 21.92
CA ARG A 223 -8.41 4.65 22.90
C ARG A 223 -7.66 3.47 22.31
N LEU A 224 -6.34 3.46 22.47
CA LEU A 224 -5.49 2.27 22.37
C LEU A 224 -5.85 1.16 23.38
N GLY A 225 -6.90 1.32 24.19
CA GLY A 225 -7.31 0.35 25.21
C GLY A 225 -8.50 -0.55 24.87
N ARG A 226 -9.32 -0.29 23.83
CA ARG A 226 -10.52 -1.12 23.55
C ARG A 226 -11.03 -1.20 22.10
N SER A 227 -10.37 -0.57 21.12
CA SER A 227 -10.80 -0.67 19.72
C SER A 227 -9.63 -1.03 18.82
N LEU A 228 -9.89 -1.92 17.86
CA LEU A 228 -8.94 -2.54 16.93
C LEU A 228 -8.81 -1.78 15.62
N ALA A 229 -9.20 -0.51 15.54
CA ALA A 229 -9.09 0.18 14.27
C ALA A 229 -7.60 0.33 13.91
N PRO A 230 -7.09 -0.35 12.86
CA PRO A 230 -5.87 0.12 12.24
C PRO A 230 -6.09 1.60 11.84
N PRO A 231 -5.03 2.42 11.74
CA PRO A 231 -5.18 3.74 11.15
C PRO A 231 -5.90 3.57 9.81
N VAL A 232 -6.96 4.36 9.63
CA VAL A 232 -7.70 4.38 8.37
C VAL A 232 -6.75 4.97 7.34
N VAL A 233 -6.01 4.12 6.63
CA VAL A 233 -5.26 4.58 5.47
C VAL A 233 -6.27 4.69 4.33
N ARG A 234 -6.56 5.93 3.95
CA ARG A 234 -7.22 6.23 2.68
C ARG A 234 -6.10 6.51 1.68
N PRO A 235 -5.67 5.53 0.89
CA PRO A 235 -4.70 5.77 -0.15
C PRO A 235 -5.27 6.79 -1.14
N PHE A 236 -4.47 7.80 -1.44
CA PHE A 236 -4.74 8.76 -2.49
C PHE A 236 -4.23 8.17 -3.80
N GLY A 237 -5.04 7.33 -4.45
CA GLY A 237 -4.66 6.69 -5.70
C GLY A 237 -5.85 6.04 -6.41
N PRO A 238 -5.79 5.88 -7.75
CA PRO A 238 -6.84 5.18 -8.47
C PRO A 238 -6.87 3.70 -8.06
N PRO A 239 -8.04 3.04 -8.05
CA PRO A 239 -8.11 1.60 -7.83
C PRO A 239 -7.36 0.85 -8.93
N ALA A 240 -6.60 -0.18 -8.57
CA ALA A 240 -6.06 -1.15 -9.52
C ALA A 240 -7.23 -1.75 -10.32
N SER A 241 -7.24 -1.55 -11.65
CA SER A 241 -8.36 -1.95 -12.50
C SER A 241 -8.50 -3.47 -12.59
N SER A 242 -9.59 -4.05 -12.10
CA SER A 242 -9.99 -5.44 -12.41
C SER A 242 -10.37 -5.56 -13.90
N PRO A 243 -10.08 -6.69 -14.58
CA PRO A 243 -10.51 -6.91 -15.95
C PRO A 243 -12.03 -7.15 -16.00
N VAL A 244 -12.77 -6.22 -16.62
CA VAL A 244 -14.19 -6.42 -16.95
C VAL A 244 -14.28 -7.21 -18.26
N SER A 245 -14.75 -8.46 -18.18
CA SER A 245 -15.14 -9.21 -19.38
C SER A 245 -16.37 -8.57 -20.03
N PRO A 246 -16.38 -8.35 -21.36
CA PRO A 246 -17.54 -7.77 -22.02
C PRO A 246 -18.65 -8.84 -22.15
N SER A 247 -19.72 -8.68 -21.37
CA SER A 247 -20.96 -9.43 -21.60
C SER A 247 -21.90 -8.60 -22.49
N PRO A 248 -22.56 -9.21 -23.49
CA PRO A 248 -23.31 -8.48 -24.51
C PRO A 248 -24.63 -7.90 -23.96
N THR A 249 -24.87 -6.66 -24.34
CA THR A 249 -26.06 -5.87 -24.03
C THR A 249 -27.34 -6.52 -24.58
N ARG A 250 -28.24 -6.93 -23.69
CA ARG A 250 -29.64 -7.23 -24.05
C ARG A 250 -30.48 -5.99 -23.78
N ARG A 251 -30.89 -5.32 -24.86
CA ARG A 251 -31.87 -4.22 -24.82
C ARG A 251 -33.23 -4.78 -24.41
N THR A 252 -33.76 -4.32 -23.29
CA THR A 252 -35.20 -4.38 -23.01
C THR A 252 -35.72 -2.98 -22.68
N ARG A 253 -36.72 -2.57 -23.47
CA ARG A 253 -37.53 -1.37 -23.25
C ARG A 253 -38.28 -1.50 -21.92
N ALA A 254 -38.27 -0.46 -21.11
CA ALA A 254 -39.31 -0.23 -20.12
C ALA A 254 -39.73 1.25 -20.17
N SER A 255 -41.04 1.42 -20.24
CA SER A 255 -41.80 2.65 -20.45
C SER A 255 -41.69 3.65 -19.31
N VAL A 256 -41.68 4.92 -19.70
CA VAL A 256 -41.82 6.10 -18.86
C VAL A 256 -43.27 6.20 -18.37
N SER A 257 -43.49 6.37 -17.06
CA SER A 257 -44.73 6.92 -16.51
C SER A 257 -44.42 8.12 -15.63
N SER A 258 -45.03 9.25 -15.99
CA SER A 258 -44.92 10.60 -15.47
C SER A 258 -45.68 10.84 -14.16
N CYS A 259 -45.12 11.62 -13.24
CA CYS A 259 -45.85 12.67 -12.50
C CYS A 259 -44.90 13.75 -11.93
N PRO A 260 -45.38 15.01 -11.75
CA PRO A 260 -44.57 16.23 -11.87
C PRO A 260 -44.11 16.86 -10.53
N PRO A 261 -43.22 17.88 -10.54
CA PRO A 261 -42.65 18.50 -9.34
C PRO A 261 -43.40 19.77 -8.91
N PRO A 262 -43.25 20.25 -7.64
CA PRO A 262 -43.61 21.60 -7.27
C PRO A 262 -42.42 22.56 -7.35
N ALA A 263 -42.76 23.85 -7.47
CA ALA A 263 -41.99 24.89 -8.11
C ALA A 263 -41.01 25.66 -7.21
N ALA A 264 -39.92 26.07 -7.87
CA ALA A 264 -39.13 27.30 -7.75
C ALA A 264 -39.18 28.15 -6.46
N ARG A 265 -37.99 28.42 -5.92
CA ARG A 265 -37.58 29.79 -5.54
C ARG A 265 -36.10 30.02 -5.89
N ARG A 266 -35.88 30.81 -6.94
CA ARG A 266 -34.58 31.37 -7.32
C ARG A 266 -34.16 32.40 -6.29
N ARG A 267 -32.96 32.28 -5.72
CA ARG A 267 -32.21 33.41 -5.16
C ARG A 267 -30.89 33.54 -5.92
N ARG A 268 -30.72 34.70 -6.55
CA ARG A 268 -29.46 35.18 -7.15
C ARG A 268 -28.56 35.70 -6.04
N VAL A 269 -27.27 35.34 -6.07
CA VAL A 269 -26.17 35.99 -5.31
C VAL A 269 -24.92 35.96 -6.24
N PRO A 270 -24.05 36.99 -6.24
CA PRO A 270 -23.40 37.50 -7.45
C PRO A 270 -22.06 36.84 -7.81
N ARG A 271 -21.67 37.04 -9.09
CA ARG A 271 -20.34 36.76 -9.64
C ARG A 271 -19.32 37.78 -9.15
N SER A 272 -18.21 37.32 -8.57
CA SER A 272 -16.85 37.76 -8.90
C SER A 272 -15.85 37.17 -7.90
N GLN A 273 -14.87 36.40 -8.38
CA GLN A 273 -13.44 36.58 -8.11
C GLN A 273 -12.64 35.55 -8.91
N ASN A 274 -11.49 36.02 -9.40
CA ASN A 274 -10.72 35.48 -10.50
C ASN A 274 -9.97 34.19 -10.15
N PHE A 275 -10.05 33.19 -11.04
CA PHE A 275 -9.07 32.10 -11.12
C PHE A 275 -8.19 32.31 -12.37
N PRO A 276 -6.86 32.18 -12.28
CA PRO A 276 -6.01 32.26 -13.46
C PRO A 276 -6.24 31.07 -14.41
N ARG A 277 -6.12 31.39 -15.70
CA ARG A 277 -6.49 30.58 -16.87
C ARG A 277 -5.78 29.22 -16.91
N LEU A 278 -6.57 28.15 -17.03
CA LEU A 278 -6.14 26.86 -17.58
C LEU A 278 -5.68 27.05 -19.03
N LEU A 279 -4.42 26.73 -19.31
CA LEU A 279 -3.90 26.65 -20.66
C LEU A 279 -4.42 25.35 -21.31
N PHE A 280 -5.21 25.50 -22.37
CA PHE A 280 -5.53 24.42 -23.30
C PHE A 280 -4.33 24.18 -24.22
N ALA A 281 -3.93 22.92 -24.38
CA ALA A 281 -3.06 22.44 -25.46
C ALA A 281 -3.82 21.42 -26.32
N PRO A 282 -3.45 21.23 -27.60
CA PRO A 282 -4.39 20.97 -28.69
C PRO A 282 -4.79 19.51 -28.83
N ARG A 283 -5.93 19.30 -29.50
CA ARG A 283 -6.38 18.00 -30.02
C ARG A 283 -5.34 17.46 -31.00
N ASN A 284 -4.84 16.25 -30.76
CA ASN A 284 -4.38 15.38 -31.83
C ASN A 284 -4.84 13.94 -31.58
N SER A 285 -5.42 13.39 -32.63
CA SER A 285 -5.99 12.06 -32.78
C SER A 285 -4.91 11.01 -33.02
N ALA A 286 -4.86 9.97 -32.20
CA ALA A 286 -4.44 8.62 -32.59
C ALA A 286 -4.91 7.61 -31.53
N THR A 287 -5.79 6.71 -31.93
CA THR A 287 -6.30 5.59 -31.15
C THR A 287 -5.26 4.45 -31.12
N SER A 288 -4.82 4.04 -29.92
CA SER A 288 -4.17 2.75 -29.67
C SER A 288 -4.74 2.16 -28.37
N PRO A 289 -5.17 0.88 -28.33
CA PRO A 289 -5.77 0.29 -27.15
C PRO A 289 -4.70 -0.22 -26.16
N SER A 290 -5.03 -0.10 -24.87
CA SER A 290 -4.37 -0.68 -23.70
C SER A 290 -2.91 -0.27 -23.39
N ARG A 291 -2.76 0.86 -22.69
CA ARG A 291 -1.77 0.99 -21.61
C ARG A 291 -2.53 1.38 -20.34
N ARG A 292 -2.48 0.52 -19.32
CA ARG A 292 -3.12 0.74 -18.02
C ARG A 292 -2.30 1.79 -17.27
N TRP A 293 -3.00 2.70 -16.60
CA TRP A 293 -2.43 3.85 -15.94
C TRP A 293 -1.94 3.48 -14.54
N THR A 294 -0.64 3.55 -14.31
CA THR A 294 -0.04 3.77 -12.98
C THR A 294 1.03 4.83 -13.14
N LYS A 295 0.74 6.07 -12.71
CA LYS A 295 1.76 7.13 -12.62
C LYS A 295 1.82 7.60 -11.17
N CYS A 296 2.89 7.25 -10.49
CA CYS A 296 3.47 8.12 -9.48
C CYS A 296 4.54 8.94 -10.23
N TRP A 297 4.47 10.27 -10.06
CA TRP A 297 5.19 11.36 -10.74
C TRP A 297 4.57 11.97 -12.01
#